data_AF-A0AAX0B2K0-F1
#
_entry.id   AF-A0AAX0B2K0-F1
#
_cell.length_a   1.000
_cell.length_b   1.000
_cell.length_c   1.000
_cell.angle_alpha   90.00
_cell.angle_beta   90.00
_cell.angle_gamma   90.00
#
_symmetry.space_group_name_H-M   'P 1'
#
loop_
_entity.id
_entity.type
_entity.pdbx_description
1 polymer ?
#
loop_
_entity_poly.entity_id
_entity_poly.type
_entity_poly.pdbx_seq_one_letter_code
_entity_poly.pdbx_strand_id
1 'polypeptide(L)'
;MKKTFIILSALLLLSFNMNNLAVKAAPLNIQLTEGVHSVKDLKLVENKTYKIQNTSAGTILMMRIDGDQQIMESHRLLENSPIYNIGPFRYVDKIVILGPGTVTITE
;
A
#
# COMPACT_ATOMS: atom_id res chain seq x y z
N MET A 1 -33.74 -45.81 7.05
CA MET A 1 -34.06 -44.88 5.94
C MET A 1 -34.42 -43.47 6.41
N LYS A 2 -35.32 -43.28 7.40
CA LYS A 2 -35.67 -41.92 7.90
C LYS A 2 -34.53 -41.24 8.69
N LYS A 3 -33.81 -41.97 9.55
CA LYS A 3 -32.73 -41.43 10.41
C LYS A 3 -31.49 -40.96 9.63
N THR A 4 -31.13 -41.67 8.57
CA THR A 4 -30.01 -41.33 7.68
C THR A 4 -30.29 -40.06 6.88
N PHE A 5 -31.55 -39.84 6.48
CA PHE A 5 -31.97 -38.64 5.77
C PHE A 5 -31.90 -37.38 6.64
N ILE A 6 -32.23 -37.53 7.94
CA ILE A 6 -32.14 -36.43 8.91
C ILE A 6 -30.69 -36.02 9.14
N ILE A 7 -29.78 -36.99 9.30
CA ILE A 7 -28.35 -36.73 9.50
C ILE A 7 -27.75 -36.07 8.26
N LEU A 8 -28.09 -36.57 7.06
CA LEU A 8 -27.61 -35.99 5.81
C LEU A 8 -28.13 -34.56 5.60
N SER A 9 -29.41 -34.31 5.93
CA SER A 9 -30.00 -32.97 5.85
C SER A 9 -29.35 -31.99 6.83
N ALA A 10 -29.07 -32.42 8.07
CA ALA A 10 -28.38 -31.60 9.06
C ALA A 10 -26.95 -31.25 8.60
N LEU A 11 -26.22 -32.22 8.03
CA LEU A 11 -24.87 -32.01 7.53
C LEU A 11 -24.85 -31.07 6.31
N LEU A 12 -25.86 -31.18 5.43
CA LEU A 12 -26.02 -30.31 4.27
C LEU A 12 -26.32 -28.86 4.71
N LEU A 13 -27.21 -28.66 5.68
CA LEU A 13 -27.55 -27.34 6.22
C LEU A 13 -26.35 -26.65 6.89
N LEU A 14 -25.45 -27.42 7.51
CA LEU A 14 -24.20 -26.89 8.08
C LEU A 14 -23.22 -26.42 6.98
N SER A 15 -23.19 -27.08 5.82
CA SER A 15 -22.29 -26.71 4.71
C SER A 15 -22.65 -25.36 4.05
N PHE A 16 -23.92 -24.94 4.10
CA PHE A 16 -24.35 -23.65 3.55
C PHE A 16 -24.04 -22.44 4.45
N ASN A 17 -23.56 -22.66 5.68
CA ASN A 17 -23.17 -21.58 6.59
C ASN A 17 -21.74 -21.07 6.40
N MET A 18 -21.04 -21.52 5.35
CA MET A 18 -19.74 -20.93 4.95
C MET A 18 -19.98 -19.59 4.27
N ASN A 19 -20.34 -18.57 5.06
CA ASN A 19 -20.21 -17.17 4.65
C ASN A 19 -18.71 -16.89 4.48
N ASN A 20 -18.20 -17.08 3.27
CA ASN A 20 -16.92 -16.55 2.86
C ASN A 20 -17.03 -15.03 2.85
N LEU A 21 -16.84 -14.41 4.03
CA LEU A 21 -16.47 -13.00 4.12
C LEU A 21 -15.10 -12.92 3.45
N ALA A 22 -15.09 -12.74 2.14
CA ALA A 22 -13.90 -12.35 1.42
C ALA A 22 -13.44 -11.03 2.03
N VAL A 23 -12.46 -11.10 2.93
CA VAL A 23 -11.77 -9.94 3.46
C VAL A 23 -11.02 -9.34 2.28
N LYS A 24 -11.69 -8.45 1.55
CA LYS A 24 -11.02 -7.55 0.62
C LYS A 24 -10.14 -6.66 1.47
N ALA A 25 -8.84 -6.91 1.47
CA ALA A 25 -7.88 -5.97 2.02
C ALA A 25 -8.16 -4.62 1.37
N ALA A 26 -8.33 -3.57 2.19
CA ALA A 26 -8.51 -2.23 1.67
C ALA A 26 -7.28 -1.89 0.80
N PRO A 27 -7.48 -1.29 -0.39
CA PRO A 27 -6.36 -0.89 -1.24
C PRO A 27 -5.46 0.07 -0.46
N LEU A 28 -4.15 -0.15 -0.51
CA LEU A 28 -3.18 0.74 0.14
C LEU A 28 -3.33 2.15 -0.44
N ASN A 29 -3.52 3.14 0.43
CA ASN A 29 -3.60 4.54 0.07
C ASN A 29 -2.97 5.36 1.21
N ILE A 30 -1.68 5.64 1.08
CA ILE A 30 -0.92 6.39 2.08
C ILE A 30 -0.74 7.82 1.58
N GLN A 31 -1.09 8.81 2.40
CA GLN A 31 -0.82 10.21 2.13
C GLN A 31 0.40 10.66 2.93
N LEU A 32 1.39 11.24 2.25
CA LEU A 32 2.58 11.80 2.88
C LEU A 32 2.66 13.30 2.61
N THR A 33 3.03 14.04 3.63
CA THR A 33 3.42 15.45 3.54
C THR A 33 4.94 15.58 3.58
N GLU A 34 5.44 16.82 3.50
CA GLU A 34 6.85 17.14 3.72
C GLU A 34 7.42 16.47 4.99
N GLY A 35 8.62 15.90 4.85
CA GLY A 35 9.30 15.21 5.94
C GLY A 35 10.06 13.95 5.49
N VAL A 36 10.59 13.24 6.48
CA VAL A 36 11.32 11.98 6.31
C VAL A 36 10.48 10.85 6.87
N HIS A 37 10.10 9.90 6.02
CA HIS A 37 9.22 8.79 6.35
C HIS A 37 9.97 7.47 6.21
N SER A 38 10.01 6.64 7.24
CA SER A 38 10.65 5.32 7.12
C SER A 38 9.71 4.35 6.40
N VAL A 39 10.23 3.53 5.49
CA VAL A 39 9.43 2.52 4.77
C VAL A 39 8.75 1.57 5.76
N LYS A 40 9.43 1.23 6.86
CA LYS A 40 8.91 0.40 7.94
C LYS A 40 7.70 1.02 8.64
N ASP A 41 7.73 2.30 8.98
CA ASP A 41 6.62 2.97 9.67
C ASP A 41 5.40 3.14 8.76
N LEU A 42 5.64 3.28 7.45
CA LEU A 42 4.60 3.27 6.42
C LEU A 42 4.00 1.88 6.17
N LYS A 43 4.54 0.83 6.79
CA LYS A 43 4.12 -0.58 6.62
C LYS A 43 4.14 -1.02 5.15
N LEU A 44 5.04 -0.43 4.35
CA LEU A 44 5.29 -0.86 2.98
C LEU A 44 6.06 -2.17 2.99
N VAL A 45 5.67 -3.10 2.12
CA VAL A 45 6.27 -4.43 2.02
C VAL A 45 7.60 -4.32 1.26
N GLU A 46 8.63 -5.01 1.76
CA GLU A 46 9.92 -5.07 1.09
C GLU A 46 9.85 -5.71 -0.29
N ASN A 47 10.76 -5.31 -1.16
CA ASN A 47 10.90 -5.83 -2.52
C ASN A 47 9.65 -5.65 -3.40
N LYS A 48 8.71 -4.78 -2.98
CA LYS A 48 7.52 -4.40 -3.73
C LYS A 48 7.67 -3.00 -4.31
N THR A 49 7.26 -2.84 -5.56
CA THR A 49 7.12 -1.55 -6.23
C THR A 49 5.77 -0.94 -5.88
N TYR A 50 5.75 0.37 -5.68
CA TYR A 50 4.55 1.15 -5.41
C TYR A 50 4.39 2.26 -6.43
N LYS A 51 3.22 2.89 -6.45
CA LYS A 51 2.93 4.07 -7.25
C LYS A 51 2.93 5.29 -6.35
N ILE A 52 3.47 6.39 -6.85
CA ILE A 52 3.40 7.71 -6.20
C ILE A 52 2.78 8.72 -7.15
N GLN A 53 1.96 9.60 -6.59
CA GLN A 53 1.38 10.73 -7.30
C GLN A 53 1.35 11.96 -6.40
N ASN A 54 1.69 13.13 -6.93
CA ASN A 54 1.39 14.38 -6.27
C ASN A 54 -0.02 14.82 -6.65
N THR A 55 -0.93 14.87 -5.67
CA THR A 55 -2.33 15.26 -5.85
C THR A 55 -2.58 16.71 -5.43
N SER A 56 -1.52 17.47 -5.17
CA SER A 56 -1.57 18.85 -4.71
C SER A 56 -1.15 19.84 -5.80
N ALA A 57 -1.41 21.12 -5.55
CA ALA A 57 -1.07 22.22 -6.46
C ALA A 57 0.41 22.69 -6.36
N GLY A 58 1.19 22.15 -5.41
CA GLY A 58 2.61 22.48 -5.27
C GLY A 58 3.50 21.51 -6.04
N THR A 59 4.74 21.90 -6.37
CA THR A 59 5.76 20.96 -6.84
C THR A 59 6.44 20.29 -5.65
N ILE A 60 6.57 18.97 -5.70
CA ILE A 60 7.18 18.15 -4.65
C ILE A 60 8.40 17.41 -5.20
N LEU A 61 9.49 17.40 -4.43
CA LEU A 61 10.62 16.51 -4.67
C LEU A 61 10.52 15.31 -3.74
N MET A 62 10.38 14.12 -4.32
CA MET A 62 10.50 12.85 -3.60
C MET A 62 11.91 12.31 -3.80
N MET A 63 12.51 11.80 -2.73
CA MET A 63 13.77 11.05 -2.78
C MET A 63 13.64 9.78 -1.95
N ARG A 64 14.24 8.69 -2.42
CA ARG A 64 14.48 7.50 -1.61
C ARG A 64 15.93 7.48 -1.18
N ILE A 65 16.14 7.29 0.11
CA ILE A 65 17.46 7.15 0.71
C ILE A 65 17.55 5.75 1.30
N ASP A 66 18.60 4.99 1.00
CA ASP A 66 18.81 3.65 1.56
C ASP A 66 19.38 3.68 2.99
N GLY A 67 19.60 2.49 3.55
CA GLY A 67 20.19 2.32 4.89
C GLY A 67 21.61 2.87 5.04
N ASP A 68 22.35 3.01 3.94
CA ASP A 68 23.72 3.54 3.89
C ASP A 68 23.75 5.05 3.56
N GLN A 69 22.60 5.72 3.64
CA GLN A 69 22.41 7.14 3.36
C GLN A 69 22.67 7.53 1.90
N GLN A 70 22.56 6.60 0.97
CA GLN A 70 22.68 6.85 -0.47
C GLN A 70 21.31 7.19 -1.06
N ILE A 71 21.26 8.22 -1.92
CA ILE A 71 20.06 8.54 -2.69
C ILE A 71 19.95 7.53 -3.83
N MET A 72 18.89 6.71 -3.78
CA MET A 72 18.68 5.61 -4.74
C MET A 72 17.79 6.02 -5.91
N GLU A 73 16.82 6.90 -5.67
CA GLU A 73 15.90 7.43 -6.67
C GLU A 73 15.43 8.81 -6.24
N SER A 74 15.11 9.66 -7.22
CA SER A 74 14.50 10.97 -6.99
C SER A 74 13.49 11.29 -8.08
N HIS A 75 12.34 11.81 -7.68
CA HIS A 75 11.27 12.22 -8.59
C HIS A 75 10.85 13.65 -8.29
N ARG A 76 10.94 14.51 -9.31
CA ARG A 76 10.30 15.83 -9.28
C ARG A 76 8.86 15.66 -9.73
N LEU A 77 7.95 15.71 -8.77
CA LEU A 77 6.50 15.58 -8.98
C LEU A 77 5.90 16.97 -9.13
N LEU A 78 5.51 17.33 -10.35
CA LEU A 78 4.79 18.59 -10.62
C LEU A 78 3.40 18.58 -9.96
N GLU A 79 2.70 19.71 -9.99
CA GLU A 79 1.31 19.79 -9.55
C GLU A 79 0.46 18.74 -10.30
N ASN A 80 -0.44 18.06 -9.58
CA ASN A 80 -1.30 17.01 -10.15
C ASN A 80 -0.53 16.04 -11.08
N SER A 81 0.60 15.52 -10.59
CA SER A 81 1.56 14.80 -11.43
C SER A 81 0.95 13.55 -12.07
N PRO A 82 1.57 13.03 -13.15
CA PRO A 82 1.39 11.63 -13.53
C PRO A 82 1.77 10.70 -12.39
N ILE A 83 1.34 9.45 -12.49
CA ILE A 83 1.71 8.39 -11.55
C ILE A 83 3.09 7.85 -11.93
N TYR A 84 3.98 7.72 -10.94
CA TYR A 84 5.31 7.15 -11.10
C TYR A 84 5.46 5.88 -10.27
N ASN A 85 6.21 4.91 -10.76
CA ASN A 85 6.58 3.72 -9.99
C ASN A 85 7.83 4.01 -9.15
N ILE A 86 7.81 3.60 -7.89
CA ILE A 86 8.87 3.82 -6.89
C ILE A 86 9.22 2.52 -6.16
N GLY A 87 10.45 2.41 -5.67
CA GLY A 87 11.00 1.16 -5.15
C GLY A 87 11.56 0.25 -6.25
N PRO A 88 11.80 -1.04 -5.98
CA PRO A 88 11.44 -1.79 -4.78
C PRO A 88 12.14 -1.31 -3.51
N PHE A 89 11.41 -1.20 -2.40
CA PHE A 89 11.93 -0.70 -1.13
C PHE A 89 12.51 -1.80 -0.23
N ARG A 90 13.45 -1.43 0.63
CA ARG A 90 13.86 -2.18 1.83
C ARG A 90 13.34 -1.47 3.08
N TYR A 91 13.12 -2.17 4.18
CA TYR A 91 12.59 -1.57 5.42
C TYR A 91 13.51 -0.50 6.02
N VAL A 92 14.81 -0.58 5.71
CA VAL A 92 15.82 0.40 6.13
C VAL A 92 15.77 1.69 5.32
N ASP A 93 15.08 1.68 4.18
CA ASP A 93 14.98 2.85 3.31
C ASP A 93 14.06 3.91 3.92
N LYS A 94 14.30 5.15 3.50
CA LYS A 94 13.51 6.32 3.87
C LYS A 94 13.01 7.01 2.61
N ILE A 95 11.76 7.47 2.64
CA ILE A 95 11.17 8.33 1.64
C ILE A 95 11.21 9.76 2.20
N VAL A 96 11.90 10.65 1.50
CA VAL A 96 11.97 12.06 1.82
C VAL A 96 11.07 12.81 0.86
N ILE A 97 10.14 13.60 1.41
CA ILE A 97 9.25 14.47 0.67
C ILE A 97 9.64 15.92 1.00
N LEU A 98 9.94 16.71 -0.03
CA LEU A 98 10.27 18.12 0.10
C LEU A 98 9.31 18.96 -0.74
N GLY A 99 8.79 20.03 -0.16
CA GLY A 99 7.90 20.96 -0.85
C GLY A 99 6.46 20.96 -0.32
N PRO A 100 5.71 22.01 -0.67
CA PRO A 100 4.37 22.22 -0.15
C PRO A 100 3.38 21.27 -0.82
N GLY A 101 2.79 20.35 -0.06
CA GLY A 101 1.70 19.52 -0.54
C GLY A 101 1.64 18.12 0.03
N THR A 102 0.90 17.27 -0.67
CA THR A 102 0.63 15.88 -0.28
C THR A 102 0.86 14.96 -1.47
N VAL A 103 1.65 13.91 -1.27
CA VAL A 103 1.78 12.79 -2.21
C VAL A 103 0.94 11.62 -1.74
N THR A 104 0.41 10.87 -2.68
CA THR A 104 -0.33 9.64 -2.43
C THR A 104 0.46 8.44 -2.93
N ILE A 105 0.64 7.43 -2.08
CA ILE A 105 1.27 6.16 -2.41
C ILE A 105 0.21 5.05 -2.46
N THR A 106 0.21 4.30 -3.56
CA THR A 106 -0.70 3.17 -3.80
C THR A 106 0.05 1.94 -4.31
N GLU A 107 -0.62 0.78 -4.36
CA GLU A 107 -0.06 -0.46 -4.95
C GLU A 107 -0.04 -0.45 -6.50
#